data_AF-A0A2U2SDX5-F1
#
_entry.id   AF-A0A2U2SDX5-F1
#
_cell.length_a   1.000
_cell.length_b   1.000
_cell.length_c   1.000
_cell.angle_alpha   90.00
_cell.angle_beta   90.00
_cell.angle_gamma   90.00
#
_symmetry.space_group_name_H-M   'P 1'
#
loop_
_entity.id
_entity.type
_entity.pdbx_description
1 polymer ?
#
loop_
_entity_poly.entity_id
_entity_poly.type
_entity_poly.pdbx_seq_one_letter_code
_entity_poly.pdbx_strand_id
1 'polypeptide(L)'
;MEENQTPTPPPTEEEEKGPALYNPKVLSLISSLLSILSWVVFAAFIGDTIAQYLNIQNMISPQGTAFSELFKDPGALSYLVTNLSTPFFTGLAWFLVMQGVAIGLNVLMEIDLKLSEE
;
A
#
# COMPACT_ATOMS: atom_id res chain seq x y z
N MET A 1 20.05 45.11 49.19
CA MET A 1 21.05 44.14 48.70
C MET A 1 21.11 43.07 49.80
N GLU A 2 20.70 41.83 49.62
CA GLU A 2 20.72 40.97 48.43
C GLU A 2 19.40 40.20 48.29
N GLU A 3 18.94 40.10 47.05
CA GLU A 3 17.77 39.37 46.62
C GLU A 3 18.15 37.88 46.52
N ASN A 4 17.60 37.05 47.39
CA ASN A 4 17.87 35.62 47.41
C ASN A 4 17.09 34.96 46.27
N GLN A 5 17.69 34.93 45.08
CA GLN A 5 17.14 34.22 43.92
C GLN A 5 17.22 32.71 44.17
N THR A 6 16.12 32.12 44.62
CA THR A 6 15.90 30.68 44.53
C THR A 6 16.05 30.24 43.07
N PRO A 7 16.89 29.26 42.76
CA PRO A 7 17.09 28.82 41.39
C PRO A 7 15.78 28.22 40.87
N THR A 8 15.23 28.86 39.84
CA THR A 8 14.13 28.33 39.04
C THR A 8 14.53 26.92 38.56
N PRO A 9 13.70 25.89 38.72
CA PRO A 9 13.97 24.59 38.11
C PRO A 9 14.15 24.78 36.60
N PRO A 10 15.00 23.96 35.94
CA PRO A 10 15.24 24.10 34.52
C PRO A 10 13.90 24.01 33.78
N PRO A 11 13.71 24.79 32.70
CA PRO A 11 12.51 24.68 31.89
C PRO A 11 12.45 23.23 31.39
N THR A 12 11.43 22.49 31.82
CA THR A 12 11.01 21.28 31.14
C THR A 12 10.79 21.67 29.68
N GLU A 13 11.56 21.09 28.77
CA GLU A 13 11.46 21.21 27.32
C GLU A 13 10.16 20.57 26.78
N GLU A 14 9.03 20.82 27.44
CA GLU A 14 7.69 20.36 27.03
C GLU A 14 6.78 21.50 26.58
N GLU A 15 7.31 22.72 26.41
CA GLU A 15 6.56 23.84 25.83
C GLU A 15 6.95 24.08 24.36
N GLU A 16 5.91 24.13 23.52
CA GLU A 16 5.89 24.53 22.10
C GLU A 16 6.31 23.50 21.04
N LYS A 17 5.68 22.33 21.05
CA LYS A 17 5.28 21.72 19.79
C LYS A 17 3.76 21.62 19.81
N GLY A 18 3.09 22.38 18.94
CA GLY A 18 1.64 22.31 18.76
C GLY A 18 1.21 20.84 18.69
N PRO A 19 0.03 20.47 19.21
CA PRO A 19 -0.29 19.08 19.48
C PRO A 19 -0.13 18.28 18.18
N ALA A 20 0.93 17.47 18.11
CA ALA A 20 1.11 16.55 17.00
C ALA A 20 -0.18 15.73 16.94
N LEU A 21 -1.00 15.95 15.91
CA LEU A 21 -2.33 15.36 15.81
C LEU A 21 -2.23 13.82 15.83
N TYR A 22 -1.06 13.27 15.50
CA TYR A 22 -0.74 11.86 15.52
C TYR A 22 0.70 11.58 15.97
N ASN A 23 0.97 10.38 16.48
CA ASN A 23 2.33 9.95 16.82
C ASN A 23 3.13 9.59 15.54
N PRO A 24 4.19 10.36 15.19
CA PRO A 24 4.89 10.20 13.91
C PRO A 24 5.63 8.86 13.79
N LYS A 25 6.07 8.27 14.92
CA LYS A 25 6.71 6.94 14.91
C LYS A 25 5.72 5.84 14.50
N VAL A 26 4.47 5.98 14.93
CA VAL A 26 3.41 5.01 14.62
C VAL A 26 2.95 5.17 13.17
N LEU A 27 2.76 6.40 12.67
CA LEU A 27 2.42 6.62 11.26
C LEU A 27 3.52 6.12 10.32
N SER A 28 4.79 6.37 10.65
CA SER A 28 5.93 5.89 9.86
C SER A 28 6.00 4.36 9.82
N LEU A 29 5.77 3.70 10.95
CA LEU A 29 5.68 2.25 11.01
C LEU A 29 4.54 1.72 10.14
N ILE A 30 3.34 2.31 10.26
CA ILE A 30 2.16 1.91 9.49
C ILE A 30 2.40 2.11 8.00
N SER A 31 2.94 3.26 7.59
CA SER A 31 3.27 3.56 6.20
C SER A 31 4.27 2.54 5.62
N SER A 32 5.31 2.23 6.38
CA SER A 32 6.33 1.25 5.96
C SER A 32 5.75 -0.16 5.82
N LEU A 33 4.96 -0.60 6.80
CA LEU A 33 4.29 -1.90 6.77
C LEU A 33 3.29 -1.96 5.60
N LEU A 34 2.50 -0.91 5.39
CA LEU A 34 1.53 -0.85 4.31
C LEU A 34 2.20 -0.93 2.93
N SER A 35 3.34 -0.26 2.77
CA SER A 35 4.14 -0.34 1.55
C SER A 35 4.69 -1.75 1.30
N ILE A 36 5.26 -2.40 2.33
CA ILE A 36 5.76 -3.78 2.20
C ILE A 36 4.61 -4.76 1.92
N LEU A 37 3.52 -4.65 2.68
CA LEU A 37 2.35 -5.52 2.53
C LEU A 37 1.70 -5.35 1.15
N SER A 38 1.70 -4.14 0.58
CA SER A 38 1.14 -3.96 -0.77
C SER A 38 1.88 -4.81 -1.80
N TRP A 39 3.21 -4.89 -1.73
CA TRP A 39 4.00 -5.75 -2.60
C TRP A 39 3.71 -7.23 -2.39
N VAL A 40 3.54 -7.66 -1.13
CA VAL A 40 3.16 -9.05 -0.81
C VAL A 40 1.79 -9.39 -1.39
N VAL A 41 0.80 -8.51 -1.22
CA VAL A 41 -0.54 -8.67 -1.79
C VAL A 41 -0.47 -8.72 -3.31
N PHE A 42 0.27 -7.81 -3.93
CA PHE A 42 0.43 -7.78 -5.37
C PHE A 42 1.07 -9.08 -5.89
N ALA A 43 2.15 -9.55 -5.26
CA ALA A 43 2.79 -10.80 -5.62
C ALA A 43 1.85 -12.01 -5.50
N ALA A 44 0.98 -12.04 -4.50
CA ALA A 44 -0.03 -13.09 -4.36
C ALA A 44 -1.03 -13.08 -5.53
N PHE A 45 -1.55 -11.91 -5.92
CA PHE A 45 -2.45 -11.79 -7.08
C PHE A 45 -1.76 -12.13 -8.41
N ILE A 46 -0.49 -11.76 -8.57
CA ILE A 46 0.30 -12.15 -9.75
C ILE A 46 0.49 -13.67 -9.77
N GLY A 47 0.83 -14.28 -8.64
CA GLY A 47 0.97 -15.74 -8.51
C GLY A 47 -0.32 -16.47 -8.86
N ASP A 48 -1.45 -15.98 -8.36
CA ASP A 48 -2.77 -16.50 -8.71
C ASP A 48 -3.07 -16.37 -10.21
N THR A 49 -2.84 -15.19 -10.79
CA THR A 49 -3.03 -14.95 -12.23
C THR A 49 -2.20 -15.92 -13.09
N ILE A 50 -0.94 -16.17 -12.69
CA ILE A 50 -0.06 -17.14 -13.38
C ILE A 50 -0.59 -18.57 -13.23
N ALA A 51 -1.03 -18.95 -12.03
CA ALA A 51 -1.60 -20.28 -11.79
C ALA A 51 -2.86 -20.50 -12.63
N GLN A 52 -3.74 -19.51 -12.73
CA GLN A 52 -4.93 -19.55 -13.57
C GLN A 52 -4.58 -19.61 -15.06
N TYR A 53 -3.58 -18.86 -15.51
CA TYR A 53 -3.07 -18.95 -16.88
C TYR A 53 -2.59 -20.39 -17.22
N LEU A 54 -1.77 -20.98 -16.36
CA LEU A 54 -1.27 -22.34 -16.55
C LEU A 54 -2.39 -23.38 -16.53
N ASN A 55 -3.39 -23.20 -15.67
CA ASN A 55 -4.57 -24.08 -15.61
C ASN A 55 -5.34 -24.04 -16.94
N ILE A 56 -5.60 -22.85 -17.48
CA ILE A 56 -6.29 -22.68 -18.77
C ILE A 56 -5.45 -23.32 -19.89
N GLN A 57 -4.15 -23.08 -19.91
CA GLN A 57 -3.26 -23.66 -20.91
C GLN A 57 -3.29 -25.20 -20.88
N ASN A 58 -3.29 -25.80 -19.68
CA ASN A 58 -3.40 -27.25 -19.51
C ASN A 58 -4.76 -27.81 -19.95
N MET A 59 -5.84 -27.03 -19.83
CA MET A 59 -7.17 -27.44 -20.26
C MET A 59 -7.31 -27.45 -21.79
N ILE A 60 -6.70 -26.48 -22.48
CA ILE A 60 -6.86 -26.29 -23.93
C ILE A 60 -5.77 -26.98 -24.77
N SER A 61 -4.57 -27.18 -24.21
CA SER A 61 -3.46 -27.82 -24.93
C SER A 61 -3.81 -29.22 -25.46
N PRO A 62 -4.57 -30.06 -24.74
CA PRO A 62 -5.01 -31.37 -25.27
C PRO A 62 -6.03 -31.28 -26.41
N GLN A 63 -6.73 -30.14 -26.54
CA GLN A 63 -7.78 -29.93 -27.53
C GLN A 63 -7.23 -29.38 -28.85
N GLY A 64 -5.92 -29.09 -28.92
CA GLY A 64 -5.27 -28.51 -30.10
C GLY A 64 -5.68 -27.07 -30.40
N THR A 65 -6.47 -26.46 -29.52
CA THR A 65 -6.98 -25.09 -29.64
C THR A 65 -5.92 -24.10 -29.21
N ALA A 66 -5.66 -23.08 -30.03
CA ALA A 66 -4.75 -22.01 -29.64
C ALA A 66 -5.40 -21.11 -28.57
N PHE A 67 -4.62 -20.60 -27.62
CA PHE A 67 -5.12 -19.68 -26.58
C PHE A 67 -5.81 -18.43 -27.19
N SER A 68 -5.35 -17.97 -28.36
CA SER A 68 -5.94 -16.86 -29.09
C SER A 68 -7.36 -17.14 -29.60
N GLU A 69 -7.73 -18.41 -29.79
CA GLU A 69 -9.06 -18.80 -30.25
C GLU A 69 -10.10 -18.71 -29.14
N LEU A 70 -9.68 -18.75 -27.87
CA LEU A 70 -10.55 -18.53 -26.71
C LEU A 70 -11.17 -17.12 -26.68
N PHE A 71 -10.53 -16.14 -27.31
CA PHE A 71 -11.08 -14.80 -27.43
C PHE A 71 -12.22 -14.69 -28.44
N LYS A 72 -12.40 -15.71 -29.29
CA LYS A 72 -13.46 -15.74 -30.32
C LYS A 72 -14.76 -16.35 -29.80
N ASP A 73 -14.70 -17.15 -28.72
CA ASP A 73 -15.87 -17.72 -28.07
C ASP A 73 -16.31 -16.79 -26.91
N PRO A 74 -17.55 -16.25 -26.94
CA PRO A 74 -18.06 -15.40 -25.87
C PRO A 74 -18.00 -16.03 -24.48
N GLY A 75 -18.19 -17.36 -24.37
CA GLY A 75 -18.15 -18.08 -23.09
C GLY A 75 -16.73 -18.16 -22.54
N ALA A 76 -15.76 -18.51 -23.40
CA ALA A 76 -14.36 -18.56 -23.03
C ALA A 76 -13.78 -17.16 -22.74
N LEU A 77 -14.23 -16.14 -23.48
CA LEU A 77 -13.88 -14.75 -23.22
C LEU A 77 -14.35 -14.31 -21.83
N SER A 78 -15.61 -14.60 -21.46
CA SER A 78 -16.11 -14.31 -20.11
C SER A 78 -15.27 -15.01 -19.05
N TYR A 79 -14.91 -16.28 -19.29
CA TYR A 79 -14.06 -17.04 -18.37
C TYR A 79 -12.68 -16.39 -18.22
N LEU A 80 -12.02 -16.00 -19.32
CA LEU A 80 -10.73 -15.32 -19.29
C LEU A 80 -10.79 -13.98 -18.57
N VAL A 81 -11.84 -13.20 -18.78
CA VAL A 81 -12.00 -11.91 -18.09
C VAL A 81 -12.17 -12.14 -16.59
N THR A 82 -13.08 -13.02 -16.18
CA THR A 82 -13.35 -13.26 -14.75
C THR A 82 -12.18 -13.90 -14.01
N ASN A 83 -11.46 -14.81 -14.66
CA ASN A 83 -10.44 -15.64 -14.01
C ASN A 83 -9.01 -15.14 -14.25
N LEU A 84 -8.77 -14.30 -15.26
CA LEU A 84 -7.44 -13.77 -15.54
C LEU A 84 -7.39 -12.25 -15.33
N SER A 85 -8.22 -11.52 -16.07
CA SER A 85 -8.16 -10.06 -16.08
C SER A 85 -8.64 -9.46 -14.76
N THR A 86 -9.78 -9.90 -14.24
CA THR A 86 -10.36 -9.40 -13.00
C THR A 86 -9.40 -9.55 -11.81
N PRO A 87 -8.85 -10.74 -11.49
CA PRO A 87 -7.93 -10.86 -10.35
C PRO A 87 -6.65 -10.05 -10.55
N PHE A 88 -6.10 -10.01 -11.76
CA PHE A 88 -4.92 -9.19 -12.07
C PHE A 88 -5.18 -7.69 -11.79
N PHE A 89 -6.25 -7.13 -12.35
CA PHE A 89 -6.59 -5.72 -12.16
C PHE A 89 -7.04 -5.42 -10.73
N THR A 90 -7.67 -6.37 -10.05
CA THR A 90 -8.02 -6.25 -8.63
C THR A 90 -6.76 -6.16 -7.77
N GLY A 91 -5.77 -7.03 -8.02
CA GLY A 91 -4.48 -6.98 -7.33
C GLY A 91 -3.72 -5.68 -7.61
N LEU A 92 -3.70 -5.23 -8.87
CA LEU A 92 -3.10 -3.96 -9.24
C LEU A 92 -3.79 -2.76 -8.56
N ALA A 93 -5.12 -2.75 -8.52
CA ALA A 93 -5.88 -1.70 -7.87
C ALA A 93 -5.57 -1.66 -6.36
N TRP A 94 -5.58 -2.81 -5.68
CA TRP A 94 -5.23 -2.91 -4.27
C TRP A 94 -3.81 -2.44 -3.99
N PHE A 95 -2.86 -2.83 -4.83
CA PHE A 95 -1.47 -2.40 -4.74
C PHE A 95 -1.37 -0.87 -4.83
N LEU A 96 -1.98 -0.26 -5.84
CA LEU A 96 -1.96 1.19 -6.04
C LEU A 96 -2.64 1.95 -4.91
N VAL A 97 -3.75 1.44 -4.38
CA VAL A 97 -4.43 2.04 -3.23
C VAL A 97 -3.54 2.01 -1.98
N MET A 98 -2.94 0.86 -1.66
CA MET A 98 -2.06 0.74 -0.49
C MET A 98 -0.79 1.60 -0.63
N GLN A 99 -0.20 1.65 -1.82
CA GLN A 99 0.93 2.53 -2.11
C GLN A 99 0.55 4.01 -2.01
N GLY A 100 -0.62 4.39 -2.54
CA GLY A 100 -1.15 5.75 -2.43
C GLY A 100 -1.35 6.18 -0.98
N VAL A 101 -1.89 5.29 -0.13
CA VAL A 101 -2.05 5.56 1.31
C VAL A 101 -0.69 5.66 2.00
N ALA A 102 0.26 4.77 1.73
CA ALA A 102 1.60 4.83 2.33
C ALA A 102 2.32 6.13 1.98
N ILE A 103 2.32 6.52 0.70
CA ILE A 103 2.88 7.78 0.23
C ILE A 103 2.15 8.97 0.87
N GLY A 104 0.82 8.94 0.91
CA GLY A 104 0.01 9.99 1.53
C GLY A 104 0.32 10.18 3.01
N LEU A 105 0.48 9.09 3.77
CA LEU A 105 0.89 9.14 5.17
C LEU A 105 2.30 9.74 5.34
N ASN A 106 3.23 9.41 4.45
CA ASN A 106 4.57 10.01 4.47
C ASN A 106 4.54 11.52 4.22
N VAL A 107 3.78 11.96 3.21
CA VAL A 107 3.61 13.40 2.90
C VAL A 107 2.96 14.15 4.07
N LEU A 108 1.94 13.56 4.71
CA LEU A 108 1.30 14.17 5.89
C LEU A 108 2.28 14.35 7.05
N MET A 109 3.14 13.37 7.31
CA MET A 109 4.19 13.50 8.33
C MET A 109 5.21 14.58 7.97
N GLU A 110 5.62 14.69 6.70
CA GLU A 110 6.54 15.75 6.27
C GLU A 110 5.95 17.15 6.45
N ILE A 111 4.65 17.33 6.20
CA ILE A 111 3.96 18.62 6.39
C ILE A 111 3.83 18.95 7.89
N ASP A 112 3.46 17.97 8.72
CA ASP A 112 3.32 18.14 10.18
C ASP A 112 4.66 18.51 10.84
N LEU A 113 5.76 17.88 10.40
CA LEU A 113 7.10 18.21 10.87
C LEU A 113 7.53 19.62 10.47
N LYS A 114 7.28 20.04 9.23
CA LYS A 114 7.62 21.40 8.76
C LYS A 114 6.83 22.49 9.48
N LEU A 115 5.53 22.26 9.71
CA LEU A 115 4.68 23.19 10.47
C LEU A 115 5.07 23.30 11.95
N SER A 116 5.75 22.29 12.48
CA SER A 116 6.23 22.29 13.87
C SER A 116 7.64 22.89 14.03
N GLU A 117 8.32 23.23 12.94
CA GLU A 117 9.67 23.83 12.92
C GLU A 117 9.63 25.35 12.65
N GLU A 118 8.49 25.90 12.22
CA GLU A 118 8.20 27.35 12.12
C GLU A 118 7.59 27.88 13.42
#